data_AF-A0AA42W508-F1
#
_entry.id   AF-A0AA42W508-F1
#
_cell.length_a   1.000
_cell.length_b   1.000
_cell.length_c   1.000
_cell.angle_alpha   90.00
_cell.angle_beta   90.00
_cell.angle_gamma   90.00
#
_symmetry.space_group_name_H-M   'P 1'
#
loop_
_entity.id
_entity.type
_entity.pdbx_description
1 polymer ?
#
loop_
_entity_poly.entity_id
_entity_poly.type
_entity_poly.pdbx_seq_one_letter_code
_entity_poly.pdbx_strand_id
1 'polypeptide(L)'
;MHLVTWNTQWCCGLDGRSDPARIVQAVQALGPCDVLCLQEIAVNYPQLAGQPGDQLAQLQALLPDWQIFFGAAVDEWTPAGRQRFGNLIATRLPVLQVQHYPLPYPADAGVRSMPRMCTQVTVQDPQLGAVRVLTTHLEYYSKRQRMSQVRYLRRLHLEALSQLCWAPQPAQDGSPFQTKVHTPHAVLCGDFNFEAHEPEYEAMGSQAGVIECLDAGWPEQVVGARWHDAWRVLSPQTPQPPTFKLFDRTYGPDPVACDFVWLSDSLRAQVRSLDVEGQTQASDHQPVRVVLGA
;
A
#
# COMPACT_ATOMS: atom_id res chain seq x y z
N MET A 1 10.59 -12.98 0.56
CA MET A 1 9.23 -12.43 0.39
C MET A 1 8.87 -12.14 -1.06
N HIS A 2 7.81 -12.77 -1.56
CA HIS A 2 7.11 -12.39 -2.78
C HIS A 2 5.87 -11.55 -2.42
N LEU A 3 5.85 -10.30 -2.86
CA LEU A 3 4.74 -9.38 -2.59
C LEU A 3 4.09 -8.96 -3.91
N VAL A 4 2.76 -8.92 -3.94
CA VAL A 4 1.97 -8.35 -5.04
C VAL A 4 1.16 -7.18 -4.51
N THR A 5 1.18 -6.05 -5.22
CA THR A 5 0.25 -4.93 -5.00
C THR A 5 -0.61 -4.71 -6.23
N TRP A 6 -1.90 -4.43 -6.04
CA TRP A 6 -2.83 -4.21 -7.15
C TRP A 6 -4.05 -3.39 -6.74
N ASN A 7 -4.28 -2.26 -7.41
CA ASN A 7 -5.60 -1.63 -7.41
C ASN A 7 -6.54 -2.51 -8.24
N THR A 8 -7.62 -2.99 -7.64
CA THR A 8 -8.50 -3.97 -8.30
C THR A 8 -9.77 -3.35 -8.86
N GLN A 9 -9.96 -2.03 -8.72
CA GLN A 9 -11.18 -1.34 -9.15
C GLN A 9 -12.44 -2.03 -8.62
N TRP A 10 -12.54 -2.25 -7.30
CA TRP A 10 -13.58 -3.08 -6.68
C TRP A 10 -13.80 -4.40 -7.44
N CYS A 11 -12.69 -5.07 -7.75
CA CYS A 11 -12.61 -6.30 -8.54
C CYS A 11 -13.41 -6.26 -9.86
N CYS A 12 -13.65 -5.07 -10.42
CA CYS A 12 -14.39 -4.87 -11.65
C CYS A 12 -13.42 -4.92 -12.82
N GLY A 13 -13.58 -5.93 -13.67
CA GLY A 13 -12.81 -6.00 -14.91
C GLY A 13 -13.31 -5.02 -15.96
N LEU A 14 -12.56 -4.91 -17.05
CA LEU A 14 -12.96 -4.12 -18.23
C LEU A 14 -14.18 -4.70 -18.97
N ASP A 15 -14.60 -5.91 -18.61
CA ASP A 15 -15.87 -6.52 -19.01
C ASP A 15 -17.07 -6.02 -18.18
N GLY A 16 -16.85 -5.09 -17.24
CA GLY A 16 -17.87 -4.49 -16.39
C GLY A 16 -18.41 -5.41 -15.28
N ARG A 17 -17.76 -6.56 -15.05
CA ARG A 17 -18.18 -7.54 -14.04
C ARG A 17 -17.27 -7.46 -12.83
N SER A 18 -17.87 -7.37 -11.64
CA SER A 18 -17.17 -7.49 -10.36
C SER A 18 -16.98 -8.97 -10.01
N ASP A 19 -15.73 -9.42 -9.92
CA ASP A 19 -15.36 -10.83 -9.75
C ASP A 19 -14.05 -11.00 -8.95
N PRO A 20 -14.13 -11.12 -7.61
CA PRO A 20 -12.94 -11.34 -6.79
C PRO A 20 -12.19 -12.65 -7.07
N ALA A 21 -12.88 -13.68 -7.60
CA ALA A 21 -12.24 -14.95 -7.93
C ALA A 21 -11.24 -14.76 -9.08
N ARG A 22 -11.58 -13.92 -10.05
CA ARG A 22 -10.68 -13.53 -11.15
C ARG A 22 -9.41 -12.84 -10.66
N ILE A 23 -9.53 -11.96 -9.65
CA ILE A 23 -8.37 -11.30 -9.04
C ILE A 23 -7.44 -12.34 -8.39
N VAL A 24 -8.00 -13.27 -7.59
CA VAL A 24 -7.21 -14.33 -6.96
C VAL A 24 -6.53 -15.24 -7.99
N GLN A 25 -7.25 -15.63 -9.05
CA GLN A 25 -6.69 -16.44 -10.14
C GLN A 25 -5.55 -15.72 -10.88
N ALA A 26 -5.71 -14.42 -11.17
CA ALA A 26 -4.68 -13.62 -11.81
C ALA A 26 -3.43 -13.53 -10.93
N VAL A 27 -3.58 -13.28 -9.62
CA VAL A 27 -2.44 -13.26 -8.68
C VAL A 27 -1.75 -14.63 -8.61
N GLN A 28 -2.49 -15.73 -8.60
CA GLN A 28 -1.91 -17.07 -8.63
C GLN A 28 -1.14 -17.35 -9.92
N ALA A 29 -1.60 -16.83 -11.06
CA ALA A 29 -0.92 -16.96 -12.34
C ALA A 29 0.42 -16.18 -12.41
N LEU A 30 0.59 -15.13 -11.60
CA LEU A 30 1.89 -14.43 -11.46
C LEU A 30 2.96 -15.27 -10.74
N GLY A 31 2.57 -16.38 -10.13
CA GLY A 31 3.45 -17.30 -9.42
C GLY A 31 3.42 -17.10 -7.88
N PRO A 32 4.51 -17.45 -7.18
CA PRO A 32 4.56 -17.37 -5.72
C PRO A 32 4.22 -15.98 -5.20
N CYS A 33 3.40 -15.95 -4.14
CA CYS A 33 2.95 -14.76 -3.43
C CYS A 33 2.79 -15.09 -1.94
N ASP A 34 3.52 -14.36 -1.09
CA ASP A 34 3.50 -14.48 0.38
C ASP A 34 2.63 -13.38 1.01
N VAL A 35 2.58 -12.21 0.37
CA VAL A 35 1.83 -11.03 0.81
C VAL A 35 1.13 -10.39 -0.38
N LEU A 36 -0.19 -10.23 -0.28
CA LEU A 36 -1.04 -9.60 -1.29
C LEU A 36 -1.63 -8.31 -0.73
N CYS A 37 -1.36 -7.18 -1.41
CA CYS A 37 -1.85 -5.86 -1.05
C CYS A 37 -2.84 -5.39 -2.12
N LEU A 38 -4.12 -5.25 -1.76
CA LEU A 38 -5.16 -4.82 -2.69
C LEU A 38 -5.69 -3.44 -2.33
N GLN A 39 -5.95 -2.61 -3.34
CA GLN A 39 -6.68 -1.36 -3.20
C GLN A 39 -8.07 -1.49 -3.82
N GLU A 40 -8.96 -0.60 -3.37
CA GLU A 40 -10.36 -0.48 -3.82
C GLU A 40 -11.25 -1.69 -3.51
N ILE A 41 -11.04 -2.35 -2.37
CA ILE A 41 -11.96 -3.41 -1.93
C ILE A 41 -13.24 -2.80 -1.39
N ALA A 42 -14.37 -3.20 -1.98
CA ALA A 42 -15.70 -2.68 -1.68
C ALA A 42 -16.55 -3.69 -0.90
N VAL A 43 -17.32 -3.18 0.05
CA VAL A 43 -18.37 -3.91 0.75
C VAL A 43 -19.67 -3.14 0.58
N ASN A 44 -20.64 -3.78 -0.07
CA ASN A 44 -22.02 -3.30 -0.21
C ASN A 44 -22.14 -1.96 -0.96
N TYR A 45 -21.60 -1.88 -2.19
CA TYR A 45 -21.73 -0.71 -3.06
C TYR A 45 -22.59 -1.04 -4.30
N PRO A 46 -23.92 -1.18 -4.16
CA PRO A 46 -24.77 -1.70 -5.23
C PRO A 46 -24.91 -0.76 -6.44
N GLN A 47 -24.53 0.52 -6.32
CA GLN A 47 -24.56 1.48 -7.43
C GLN A 47 -23.26 1.48 -8.26
N LEU A 48 -22.19 0.82 -7.81
CA LEU A 48 -20.98 0.69 -8.62
C LEU A 48 -21.20 -0.31 -9.77
N ALA A 49 -20.44 -0.14 -10.85
CA ALA A 49 -20.43 -1.06 -11.98
C ALA A 49 -20.12 -2.49 -11.49
N GLY A 50 -20.83 -3.47 -12.03
CA GLY A 50 -20.74 -4.86 -11.58
C GLY A 50 -21.44 -5.17 -10.24
N GLN A 51 -22.03 -4.17 -9.57
CA GLN A 51 -22.82 -4.30 -8.33
C GLN A 51 -22.07 -5.12 -7.24
N PRO A 52 -20.87 -4.68 -6.81
CA PRO A 52 -20.04 -5.43 -5.86
C PRO A 52 -20.79 -5.70 -4.54
N GLY A 53 -20.78 -6.98 -4.15
CA GLY A 53 -21.31 -7.44 -2.86
C GLY A 53 -20.35 -7.21 -1.70
N ASP A 54 -20.17 -8.22 -0.83
CA ASP A 54 -19.16 -8.20 0.22
C ASP A 54 -17.86 -8.84 -0.29
N GLN A 55 -16.98 -8.04 -0.89
CA GLN A 55 -15.73 -8.55 -1.46
C GLN A 55 -14.76 -9.02 -0.39
N LEU A 56 -14.83 -8.47 0.82
CA LEU A 56 -14.03 -8.94 1.93
C LEU A 56 -14.38 -10.40 2.27
N ALA A 57 -15.67 -10.69 2.44
CA ALA A 57 -16.14 -12.05 2.71
C ALA A 57 -15.82 -13.01 1.55
N GLN A 58 -15.97 -12.56 0.30
CA GLN A 58 -15.63 -13.35 -0.89
C GLN A 58 -14.13 -13.68 -0.95
N LEU A 59 -13.25 -12.69 -0.71
CA LEU A 59 -11.80 -12.90 -0.67
C LEU A 59 -11.38 -13.84 0.48
N GLN A 60 -12.00 -13.72 1.66
CA GLN A 60 -11.77 -14.64 2.77
C GLN A 60 -12.13 -16.08 2.41
N ALA A 61 -13.24 -16.30 1.68
CA ALA A 61 -13.62 -17.62 1.22
C ALA A 61 -12.67 -18.19 0.14
N LEU A 62 -12.14 -17.33 -0.72
CA LEU A 62 -11.21 -17.71 -1.81
C LEU A 62 -9.78 -17.95 -1.34
N LEU A 63 -9.40 -17.41 -0.17
CA LEU A 63 -8.06 -17.48 0.41
C LEU A 63 -8.09 -18.09 1.82
N PRO A 64 -8.57 -19.33 2.00
CA PRO A 64 -8.83 -19.90 3.33
C PRO A 64 -7.57 -20.07 4.19
N ASP A 65 -6.40 -20.22 3.57
CA ASP A 65 -5.11 -20.36 4.27
C ASP A 65 -4.40 -19.01 4.50
N TRP A 66 -5.06 -17.90 4.20
CA TRP A 66 -4.51 -16.55 4.35
C TRP A 66 -5.17 -15.82 5.52
N GLN A 67 -4.37 -15.06 6.24
CA GLN A 67 -4.88 -14.04 7.16
C GLN A 67 -5.15 -12.77 6.37
N ILE A 68 -6.35 -12.19 6.52
CA ILE A 68 -6.79 -11.00 5.78
C ILE A 68 -7.07 -9.85 6.74
N PHE A 69 -6.48 -8.69 6.45
CA PHE A 69 -6.62 -7.47 7.23
C PHE A 69 -7.14 -6.35 6.32
N PHE A 70 -8.35 -5.87 6.62
CA PHE A 70 -9.02 -4.84 5.83
C PHE A 70 -9.05 -3.51 6.58
N GLY A 71 -8.44 -2.50 5.97
CA GLY A 71 -8.48 -1.12 6.42
C GLY A 71 -9.48 -0.32 5.61
N ALA A 72 -10.67 -0.11 6.17
CA ALA A 72 -11.70 0.72 5.58
C ALA A 72 -11.31 2.21 5.67
N ALA A 73 -11.14 2.86 4.52
CA ALA A 73 -10.97 4.31 4.46
C ALA A 73 -12.33 5.02 4.56
N VAL A 74 -13.36 4.40 4.00
CA VAL A 74 -14.78 4.76 4.16
C VAL A 74 -15.45 3.64 4.92
N ASP A 75 -16.21 3.97 5.97
CA ASP A 75 -17.00 3.03 6.77
C ASP A 75 -18.25 3.76 7.27
N GLU A 76 -19.35 3.58 6.54
CA GLU A 76 -20.55 4.41 6.68
C GLU A 76 -21.81 3.55 6.78
N TRP A 77 -22.84 4.08 7.42
CA TRP A 77 -24.18 3.48 7.48
C TRP A 77 -25.11 4.26 6.57
N THR A 78 -25.55 3.63 5.47
CA THR A 78 -26.42 4.26 4.47
C THR A 78 -27.76 3.54 4.40
N PRO A 79 -28.77 4.07 3.68
CA PRO A 79 -30.03 3.36 3.46
C PRO A 79 -29.88 1.99 2.80
N ALA A 80 -28.78 1.76 2.08
CA ALA A 80 -28.44 0.45 1.49
C ALA A 80 -27.74 -0.50 2.48
N GLY A 81 -27.51 -0.08 3.73
CA GLY A 81 -26.77 -0.82 4.76
C GLY A 81 -25.39 -0.22 5.02
N ARG A 82 -24.55 -0.97 5.73
CA ARG A 82 -23.16 -0.55 5.99
C ARG A 82 -22.35 -0.65 4.70
N GLN A 83 -21.68 0.42 4.29
CA GLN A 83 -20.80 0.47 3.12
C GLN A 83 -19.36 0.68 3.58
N ARG A 84 -18.42 -0.12 3.05
CA ARG A 84 -17.00 0.02 3.37
C ARG A 84 -16.13 -0.04 2.14
N PHE A 85 -15.13 0.84 2.06
CA PHE A 85 -14.22 0.90 0.93
C PHE A 85 -12.81 1.19 1.42
N GLY A 86 -11.81 0.46 0.92
CA GLY A 86 -10.43 0.68 1.37
C GLY A 86 -9.43 -0.33 0.85
N ASN A 87 -8.39 -0.56 1.65
CA ASN A 87 -7.26 -1.39 1.29
C ASN A 87 -7.25 -2.69 2.10
N LEU A 88 -6.60 -3.71 1.55
CA LEU A 88 -6.55 -5.05 2.13
C LEU A 88 -5.12 -5.59 2.05
N ILE A 89 -4.61 -6.15 3.15
CA ILE A 89 -3.41 -6.97 3.16
C ILE A 89 -3.83 -8.40 3.49
N ALA A 90 -3.51 -9.35 2.61
CA ALA A 90 -3.59 -10.77 2.89
C ALA A 90 -2.17 -11.35 2.99
N THR A 91 -1.92 -12.24 3.94
CA THR A 91 -0.63 -12.95 4.02
C THR A 91 -0.75 -14.37 4.58
N ARG A 92 0.19 -15.23 4.19
CA ARG A 92 0.44 -16.55 4.79
C ARG A 92 1.55 -16.54 5.84
N LEU A 93 2.29 -15.44 5.95
CA LEU A 93 3.37 -15.31 6.93
C LEU A 93 2.80 -15.13 8.34
N PRO A 94 3.55 -15.49 9.40
CA PRO A 94 3.17 -15.15 10.76
C PRO A 94 3.04 -13.63 10.92
N VAL A 95 1.94 -13.19 11.53
CA VAL A 95 1.64 -11.76 11.74
C VAL A 95 1.96 -11.38 13.17
N LEU A 96 2.71 -10.29 13.35
CA LEU A 96 3.18 -9.80 14.64
C LEU A 96 2.35 -8.61 15.14
N GLN A 97 1.90 -7.74 14.23
CA GLN A 97 1.13 -6.55 14.56
C GLN A 97 0.35 -6.03 13.35
N VAL A 98 -0.83 -5.46 13.60
CA VAL A 98 -1.65 -4.78 12.59
C VAL A 98 -1.98 -3.38 13.08
N GLN A 99 -1.87 -2.40 12.18
CA GLN A 99 -2.20 -1.01 12.45
C GLN A 99 -2.87 -0.38 11.23
N HIS A 100 -3.86 0.49 11.48
CA HIS A 100 -4.58 1.22 10.45
C HIS A 100 -4.44 2.71 10.73
N TYR A 101 -3.97 3.45 9.74
CA TYR A 101 -3.69 4.88 9.85
C TYR A 101 -4.60 5.65 8.90
N PRO A 102 -5.63 6.37 9.39
CA PRO A 102 -6.33 7.36 8.59
C PRO A 102 -5.31 8.39 8.08
N LEU A 103 -5.31 8.67 6.79
CA LEU A 103 -4.40 9.65 6.22
C LEU A 103 -5.00 11.05 6.33
N PRO A 104 -4.16 12.11 6.39
CA PRO A 104 -4.66 13.48 6.42
C PRO A 104 -5.61 13.79 5.26
N TYR A 105 -6.72 14.43 5.58
CA TYR A 105 -7.77 14.78 4.63
C TYR A 105 -8.14 16.27 4.72
N PRO A 106 -7.23 17.19 4.36
CA PRO A 106 -7.50 18.63 4.42
C PRO A 106 -8.60 19.02 3.42
N ALA A 107 -9.51 19.90 3.83
CA ALA A 107 -10.58 20.39 2.96
C ALA A 107 -10.03 21.07 1.70
N ASP A 108 -10.60 20.77 0.53
CA ASP A 108 -10.28 21.39 -0.74
C ASP A 108 -11.57 21.77 -1.47
N ALA A 109 -11.85 23.07 -1.54
CA ALA A 109 -13.18 23.56 -1.87
C ALA A 109 -13.55 23.26 -3.33
N GLY A 110 -14.71 22.64 -3.54
CA GLY A 110 -15.22 22.29 -4.87
C GLY A 110 -14.57 21.06 -5.52
N VAL A 111 -13.67 20.36 -4.80
CA VAL A 111 -12.99 19.16 -5.32
C VAL A 111 -13.65 17.90 -4.78
N ARG A 112 -14.11 17.02 -5.68
CA ARG A 112 -14.58 15.68 -5.32
C ARG A 112 -13.44 14.93 -4.63
N SER A 113 -13.70 14.28 -3.50
CA SER A 113 -12.69 13.51 -2.78
C SER A 113 -13.33 12.51 -1.82
N MET A 114 -12.51 11.67 -1.19
CA MET A 114 -12.91 10.74 -0.14
C MET A 114 -11.77 10.60 0.89
N PRO A 115 -12.05 10.21 2.15
CA PRO A 115 -11.01 9.88 3.11
C PRO A 115 -10.13 8.73 2.59
N ARG A 116 -8.84 8.78 2.89
CA ARG A 116 -7.84 7.77 2.53
C ARG A 116 -7.20 7.17 3.78
N MET A 117 -6.61 5.99 3.65
CA MET A 117 -6.01 5.29 4.77
C MET A 117 -4.78 4.46 4.33
N CYS A 118 -3.90 4.17 5.28
CA CYS A 118 -2.78 3.24 5.13
C CYS A 118 -2.94 2.07 6.11
N THR A 119 -2.87 0.84 5.59
CA THR A 119 -2.88 -0.39 6.40
C THR A 119 -1.45 -0.90 6.53
N GLN A 120 -0.99 -1.14 7.76
CA GLN A 120 0.30 -1.75 8.06
C GLN A 120 0.11 -3.11 8.74
N VAL A 121 0.74 -4.13 8.19
CA VAL A 121 0.87 -5.46 8.81
C VAL A 121 2.35 -5.75 8.98
N THR A 122 2.79 -5.94 10.22
CA THR A 122 4.14 -6.41 10.51
C THR A 122 4.13 -7.94 10.46
N VAL A 123 4.86 -8.50 9.51
CA VAL A 123 4.98 -9.95 9.28
C VAL A 123 6.36 -10.45 9.70
N GLN A 124 6.47 -11.74 10.01
CA GLN A 124 7.74 -12.42 10.21
C GLN A 124 8.10 -13.20 8.94
N ASP A 125 9.00 -12.65 8.14
CA ASP A 125 9.57 -13.36 6.98
C ASP A 125 10.73 -14.28 7.45
N PRO A 126 10.84 -15.51 6.91
CA PRO A 126 11.85 -16.47 7.33
C PRO A 126 13.29 -16.05 6.99
N GLN A 127 13.50 -15.21 5.97
CA GLN A 127 14.83 -14.75 5.55
C GLN A 127 15.12 -13.32 6.01
N LEU A 128 14.15 -12.42 5.88
CA LEU A 128 14.30 -10.99 6.17
C LEU A 128 14.05 -10.66 7.65
N GLY A 129 13.46 -11.57 8.42
CA GLY A 129 13.02 -11.29 9.79
C GLY A 129 11.70 -10.53 9.81
N ALA A 130 11.50 -9.68 10.83
CA ALA A 130 10.29 -8.87 10.92
C ALA A 130 10.30 -7.79 9.82
N VAL A 131 9.20 -7.63 9.09
CA VAL A 131 9.03 -6.62 8.02
C VAL A 131 7.68 -5.92 8.19
N ARG A 132 7.66 -4.59 8.17
CA ARG A 132 6.42 -3.81 8.08
C ARG A 132 6.00 -3.75 6.61
N VAL A 133 4.87 -4.37 6.28
CA VAL A 133 4.23 -4.23 4.97
C VAL A 133 3.12 -3.19 5.09
N LEU A 134 3.23 -2.12 4.33
CA LEU A 134 2.26 -1.04 4.28
C LEU A 134 1.59 -1.01 2.90
N THR A 135 0.27 -0.84 2.88
CA THR A 135 -0.48 -0.56 1.65
C THR A 135 -1.37 0.66 1.78
N THR A 136 -1.45 1.44 0.71
CA THR A 136 -2.22 2.68 0.66
C THR A 136 -2.88 2.88 -0.71
N HIS A 137 -3.90 3.73 -0.75
CA HIS A 137 -4.47 4.29 -1.97
C HIS A 137 -4.61 5.80 -1.75
N LEU A 138 -3.77 6.59 -2.41
CA LEU A 138 -3.72 8.03 -2.23
C LEU A 138 -4.81 8.76 -3.01
N GLU A 139 -4.99 10.03 -2.69
CA GLU A 139 -6.07 10.82 -3.28
C GLU A 139 -5.85 11.15 -4.77
N TYR A 140 -6.90 10.92 -5.56
CA TYR A 140 -6.88 11.11 -7.00
C TYR A 140 -7.04 12.57 -7.44
N TYR A 141 -8.10 13.25 -6.98
CA TYR A 141 -8.49 14.55 -7.54
C TYR A 141 -7.74 15.74 -6.93
N SER A 142 -7.43 15.70 -5.63
CA SER A 142 -6.80 16.82 -4.93
C SER A 142 -5.29 16.59 -4.72
N LYS A 143 -4.47 17.33 -5.47
CA LYS A 143 -3.00 17.37 -5.26
C LYS A 143 -2.65 17.81 -3.84
N ARG A 144 -3.43 18.74 -3.28
CA ARG A 144 -3.24 19.25 -1.90
C ARG A 144 -3.40 18.13 -0.87
N GLN A 145 -4.47 17.35 -0.98
CA GLN A 145 -4.72 16.22 -0.09
C GLN A 145 -3.65 15.15 -0.29
N ARG A 146 -3.36 14.77 -1.54
CA ARG A 146 -2.36 13.76 -1.88
C ARG A 146 -0.97 14.10 -1.33
N MET A 147 -0.50 15.35 -1.49
CA MET A 147 0.77 15.80 -0.92
C MET A 147 0.79 15.71 0.62
N SER A 148 -0.31 16.05 1.29
CA SER A 148 -0.43 15.89 2.75
C SER A 148 -0.31 14.42 3.19
N GLN A 149 -0.90 13.52 2.40
CA GLN A 149 -0.85 12.08 2.63
C GLN A 149 0.55 11.50 2.42
N VAL A 150 1.25 11.92 1.36
CA VAL A 150 2.66 11.56 1.11
C VAL A 150 3.56 11.93 2.30
N ARG A 151 3.46 13.17 2.77
CA ARG A 151 4.26 13.64 3.91
C ARG A 151 3.98 12.83 5.17
N TYR A 152 2.72 12.46 5.39
CA TYR A 152 2.32 11.62 6.52
C TYR A 152 2.89 10.19 6.41
N LEU A 153 2.85 9.57 5.23
CA LEU A 153 3.45 8.25 5.01
C LEU A 153 4.96 8.25 5.24
N ARG A 154 5.65 9.32 4.81
CA ARG A 154 7.07 9.51 5.12
C ARG A 154 7.30 9.65 6.62
N ARG A 155 6.49 10.47 7.31
CA ARG A 155 6.54 10.62 8.77
C ARG A 155 6.36 9.28 9.50
N LEU A 156 5.39 8.45 9.10
CA LEU A 156 5.17 7.12 9.69
C LEU A 156 6.40 6.22 9.60
N HIS A 157 7.15 6.30 8.49
CA HIS A 157 8.38 5.53 8.34
C HIS A 157 9.45 5.99 9.32
N LEU A 158 9.70 7.30 9.37
CA LEU A 158 10.71 7.92 10.20
C LEU A 158 10.41 7.76 11.70
N GLU A 159 9.14 7.86 12.10
CA GLU A 159 8.70 7.58 13.47
C GLU A 159 8.94 6.13 13.89
N ALA A 160 8.73 5.18 13.00
CA ALA A 160 9.06 3.79 13.31
C ALA A 160 10.58 3.54 13.39
N LEU A 161 11.40 4.27 12.62
CA LEU A 161 12.85 4.24 12.77
C LEU A 161 13.31 4.89 14.08
N SER A 162 12.67 5.98 14.52
CA SER A 162 13.00 6.63 15.80
C SER A 162 12.78 5.68 16.98
N GLN A 163 11.72 4.88 16.95
CA GLN A 163 11.46 3.84 17.96
C GLN A 163 12.49 2.71 17.98
N LEU A 164 13.22 2.47 16.88
CA LEU A 164 14.37 1.54 16.90
C LEU A 164 15.58 2.16 17.55
N CYS A 165 15.87 3.43 17.22
CA CYS A 165 17.01 4.15 17.78
C CYS A 165 16.84 4.36 19.30
N TRP A 166 15.63 4.72 19.74
CA TRP A 166 15.25 4.89 21.13
C TRP A 166 14.15 3.92 21.51
N ALA A 167 14.54 2.64 21.68
CA ALA A 167 13.63 1.58 22.05
C ALA A 167 12.90 1.88 23.38
N PRO A 168 11.59 1.60 23.47
CA PRO A 168 10.87 1.64 24.75
C PRO A 168 11.50 0.71 25.79
N GLN A 169 11.24 0.98 27.08
CA GLN A 169 11.69 0.12 28.16
C GLN A 169 11.19 -1.33 27.95
N PRO A 170 12.08 -2.34 28.06
CA PRO A 170 11.66 -3.73 27.91
C PRO A 170 10.64 -4.16 28.98
N ALA A 171 9.62 -4.91 28.56
CA ALA A 171 8.59 -5.48 29.42
C ALA A 171 8.08 -6.81 28.83
N GLN A 172 7.87 -7.81 29.69
CA GLN A 172 7.41 -9.17 29.32
C GLN A 172 6.25 -9.63 30.19
N ASP A 173 5.46 -8.68 30.69
CA ASP A 173 4.39 -8.91 31.66
C ASP A 173 3.05 -9.35 31.03
N GLY A 174 3.01 -9.57 29.71
CA GLY A 174 1.78 -9.94 28.99
C GLY A 174 0.81 -8.78 28.77
N SER A 175 1.10 -7.59 29.28
CA SER A 175 0.21 -6.43 29.20
C SER A 175 0.29 -5.75 27.83
N PRO A 176 -0.62 -4.81 27.51
CA PRO A 176 -0.46 -3.95 26.34
C PRO A 176 0.88 -3.19 26.28
N PHE A 177 1.54 -2.95 27.43
CA PHE A 177 2.86 -2.29 27.53
C PHE A 177 4.04 -3.22 27.29
N GLN A 178 3.81 -4.53 27.13
CA GLN A 178 4.90 -5.47 26.81
C GLN A 178 5.61 -5.06 25.52
N THR A 179 6.90 -5.39 25.44
CA THR A 179 7.78 -5.09 24.32
C THR A 179 7.15 -5.50 22.99
N LYS A 180 7.17 -4.59 22.02
CA LYS A 180 6.72 -4.84 20.65
C LYS A 180 7.92 -5.10 19.75
N VAL A 181 7.68 -5.80 18.65
CA VAL A 181 8.70 -5.97 17.61
C VAL A 181 8.81 -4.66 16.84
N HIS A 182 10.01 -4.08 16.83
CA HIS A 182 10.37 -2.97 15.96
C HIS A 182 11.35 -3.50 14.91
N THR A 183 11.27 -2.99 13.68
CA THR A 183 12.15 -3.43 12.58
C THR A 183 12.50 -2.28 11.65
N PRO A 184 13.75 -2.19 11.16
CA PRO A 184 14.13 -1.21 10.16
C PRO A 184 13.56 -1.57 8.77
N HIS A 185 13.10 -2.82 8.60
CA HIS A 185 12.58 -3.33 7.34
C HIS A 185 11.13 -2.88 7.14
N ALA A 186 10.91 -2.07 6.11
CA ALA A 186 9.59 -1.68 5.68
C ALA A 186 9.47 -1.64 4.15
N VAL A 187 8.33 -2.07 3.66
CA VAL A 187 7.89 -1.91 2.27
C VAL A 187 6.54 -1.20 2.26
N LEU A 188 6.40 -0.15 1.45
CA LEU A 188 5.17 0.61 1.27
C LEU A 188 4.76 0.51 -0.19
N CYS A 189 3.54 0.05 -0.46
CA CYS A 189 3.07 -0.20 -1.82
C CYS A 189 1.61 0.21 -2.02
N GLY A 190 1.18 0.27 -3.28
CA GLY A 190 -0.21 0.56 -3.64
C GLY A 190 -0.31 1.62 -4.73
N ASP A 191 -1.51 2.16 -4.87
CA ASP A 191 -1.83 3.20 -5.84
C ASP A 191 -1.59 4.59 -5.23
N PHE A 192 -0.63 5.31 -5.78
CA PHE A 192 -0.24 6.62 -5.30
C PHE A 192 -0.93 7.77 -6.03
N ASN A 193 -1.64 7.50 -7.13
CA ASN A 193 -2.30 8.52 -7.95
C ASN A 193 -1.42 9.72 -8.33
N PHE A 194 -0.10 9.50 -8.39
CA PHE A 194 0.86 10.44 -8.95
C PHE A 194 1.81 9.72 -9.89
N GLU A 195 2.47 10.49 -10.76
CA GLU A 195 3.54 9.98 -11.63
C GLU A 195 4.94 10.32 -11.09
N ALA A 196 5.97 9.64 -11.61
CA ALA A 196 7.35 9.82 -11.14
C ALA A 196 7.96 11.21 -11.37
N HIS A 197 7.31 12.05 -12.18
CA HIS A 197 7.72 13.44 -12.43
C HIS A 197 6.98 14.46 -11.57
N GLU A 198 5.99 14.03 -10.78
CA GLU A 198 5.20 14.93 -9.95
C GLU A 198 5.89 15.24 -8.61
N PRO A 199 5.62 16.41 -8.00
CA PRO A 199 6.23 16.82 -6.72
C PRO A 199 6.01 15.82 -5.58
N GLU A 200 4.89 15.10 -5.59
CA GLU A 200 4.55 14.07 -4.62
C GLU A 200 5.55 12.90 -4.63
N TYR A 201 6.04 12.50 -5.80
CA TYR A 201 7.06 11.46 -5.93
C TYR A 201 8.38 11.90 -5.30
N GLU A 202 8.82 13.13 -5.59
CA GLU A 202 10.03 13.70 -4.99
C GLU A 202 9.90 13.81 -3.46
N ALA A 203 8.76 14.30 -2.97
CA ALA A 203 8.49 14.41 -1.54
C ALA A 203 8.55 13.05 -0.83
N MET A 204 8.02 11.99 -1.45
CA MET A 204 8.05 10.63 -0.91
C MET A 204 9.49 10.13 -0.72
N GLY A 205 10.34 10.32 -1.73
CA GLY A 205 11.75 9.87 -1.72
C GLY A 205 12.72 10.81 -0.99
N SER A 206 12.26 11.94 -0.46
CA SER A 206 13.13 12.93 0.18
C SER A 206 13.76 12.41 1.47
N GLN A 207 15.02 12.80 1.72
CA GLN A 207 15.72 12.44 2.96
C GLN A 207 15.17 13.17 4.18
N ALA A 208 15.15 12.51 5.33
CA ALA A 208 14.85 13.14 6.62
C ALA A 208 15.82 14.30 6.89
N GLY A 209 15.27 15.51 7.04
CA GLY A 209 16.06 16.70 7.32
C GLY A 209 16.34 16.86 8.82
N VAL A 210 17.40 17.60 9.17
CA VAL A 210 17.76 17.89 10.57
C VAL A 210 16.62 18.62 11.29
N ILE A 211 16.10 19.71 10.71
CA ILE A 211 15.02 20.51 11.30
C ILE A 211 13.75 19.68 11.47
N GLU A 212 13.40 18.86 10.48
CA GLU A 212 12.24 17.97 10.57
C GLU A 212 12.36 16.98 11.74
N CYS A 213 13.53 16.36 11.91
CA CYS A 213 13.75 15.41 13.01
C CYS A 213 13.65 16.12 14.36
N LEU A 214 14.21 17.34 14.49
CA LEU A 214 14.11 18.15 15.70
C LEU A 214 12.65 18.51 16.03
N ASP A 215 11.89 19.01 15.05
CA ASP A 215 10.48 19.38 15.23
C ASP A 215 9.60 18.18 15.62
N ALA A 216 9.94 16.99 15.10
CA ALA A 216 9.24 15.75 15.41
C ALA A 216 9.71 15.07 16.71
N GLY A 217 10.80 15.54 17.33
CA GLY A 217 11.39 14.94 18.53
C GLY A 217 12.09 13.60 18.26
N TRP A 218 12.59 13.38 17.04
CA TRP A 218 13.29 12.16 16.64
C TRP A 218 14.80 12.24 16.90
N PRO A 219 15.46 11.08 17.14
CA PRO A 219 16.90 11.00 17.24
C PRO A 219 17.62 11.46 15.97
N GLU A 220 18.82 12.02 16.12
CA GLU A 220 19.70 12.41 15.01
C GLU A 220 20.00 11.24 14.05
N GLN A 221 20.00 10.00 14.55
CA GLN A 221 20.20 8.79 13.74
C GLN A 221 19.13 8.57 12.66
N VAL A 222 17.99 9.25 12.73
CA VAL A 222 16.94 9.21 11.71
C VAL A 222 17.26 10.15 10.53
N VAL A 223 18.12 11.16 10.73
CA VAL A 223 18.51 12.11 9.68
C VAL A 223 19.12 11.36 8.48
N GLY A 224 18.70 11.75 7.28
CA GLY A 224 19.14 11.12 6.03
C GLY A 224 18.36 9.89 5.60
N ALA A 225 17.57 9.27 6.50
CA ALA A 225 16.73 8.13 6.17
C ALA A 225 15.66 8.50 5.14
N ARG A 226 15.28 7.54 4.28
CA ARG A 226 14.29 7.77 3.22
C ARG A 226 13.64 6.50 2.70
N TRP A 227 12.60 6.70 1.90
CA TRP A 227 12.07 5.68 1.00
C TRP A 227 12.87 5.62 -0.31
N HIS A 228 13.04 4.43 -0.87
CA HIS A 228 13.62 4.20 -2.20
C HIS A 228 12.59 3.50 -3.09
N ASP A 229 12.35 4.04 -4.27
CA ASP A 229 11.53 3.37 -5.29
C ASP A 229 12.24 2.09 -5.76
N ALA A 230 11.61 0.93 -5.54
CA ALA A 230 12.12 -0.38 -5.89
C ALA A 230 12.46 -0.51 -7.39
N TRP A 231 11.64 0.07 -8.28
CA TRP A 231 11.91 0.05 -9.71
C TRP A 231 13.17 0.85 -10.03
N ARG A 232 13.33 2.05 -9.47
CA ARG A 232 14.54 2.88 -9.67
C ARG A 232 15.80 2.26 -9.09
N VAL A 233 15.68 1.46 -8.03
CA VAL A 233 16.81 0.70 -7.48
C VAL A 233 17.30 -0.36 -8.47
N LEU A 234 16.39 -1.06 -9.15
CA LEU A 234 16.71 -2.12 -10.11
C LEU A 234 17.07 -1.58 -11.51
N SER A 235 16.36 -0.54 -11.96
CA SER A 235 16.35 -0.04 -13.33
C SER A 235 16.48 1.50 -13.35
N PRO A 236 17.60 2.07 -12.87
CA PRO A 236 17.72 3.52 -12.61
C PRO A 236 17.49 4.41 -13.83
N GLN A 237 17.84 3.91 -15.02
CA GLN A 237 17.77 4.65 -16.28
C GLN A 237 16.46 4.44 -17.07
N THR A 238 15.61 3.50 -16.64
CA THR A 238 14.40 3.12 -17.37
C THR A 238 13.17 3.56 -16.58
N PRO A 239 12.20 4.25 -17.18
CA PRO A 239 10.91 4.50 -16.54
C PRO A 239 10.20 3.19 -16.17
N GLN A 240 9.42 3.21 -15.09
CA GLN A 240 8.57 2.06 -14.75
C GLN A 240 7.54 1.83 -15.87
N PRO A 241 7.26 0.57 -16.26
CA PRO A 241 6.15 0.26 -17.14
C PRO A 241 4.85 0.84 -16.56
N PRO A 242 3.94 1.31 -17.43
CA PRO A 242 2.68 1.86 -16.98
C PRO A 242 1.86 0.79 -16.26
N THR A 243 1.12 1.22 -15.25
CA THR A 243 0.21 0.37 -14.47
C THR A 243 -1.24 0.79 -14.63
N PHE A 244 -1.51 1.96 -15.20
CA PHE A 244 -2.86 2.50 -15.38
C PHE A 244 -3.06 3.08 -16.79
N LYS A 245 -4.31 3.07 -17.27
CA LYS A 245 -4.72 3.55 -18.60
C LYS A 245 -4.09 2.79 -19.78
N LEU A 246 -3.75 1.52 -19.62
CA LEU A 246 -3.25 0.69 -20.74
C LEU A 246 -4.36 0.36 -21.72
N PHE A 247 -5.52 -0.05 -21.21
CA PHE A 247 -6.66 -0.53 -21.98
C PHE A 247 -7.88 0.40 -21.84
N ASP A 248 -8.16 0.90 -20.63
CA ASP A 248 -9.22 1.90 -20.40
C ASP A 248 -8.69 3.33 -20.59
N ARG A 249 -9.25 4.04 -21.57
CA ARG A 249 -8.88 5.43 -21.89
C ARG A 249 -9.84 6.47 -21.30
N THR A 250 -10.83 6.04 -20.50
CA THR A 250 -11.80 6.93 -19.84
C THR A 250 -11.11 8.03 -19.02
N TYR A 251 -9.96 7.71 -18.42
CA TYR A 251 -9.22 8.59 -17.52
C TYR A 251 -8.07 9.36 -18.19
N GLY A 252 -7.92 9.22 -19.50
CA GLY A 252 -6.92 9.94 -20.28
C GLY A 252 -6.28 9.09 -21.39
N PRO A 253 -5.63 9.75 -22.35
CA PRO A 253 -5.11 9.09 -23.53
C PRO A 253 -3.81 8.33 -23.28
N ASP A 254 -3.01 8.70 -22.29
CA ASP A 254 -1.65 8.19 -22.10
C ASP A 254 -1.56 7.16 -20.95
N PRO A 255 -0.94 5.98 -21.15
CA PRO A 255 -0.64 5.06 -20.06
C PRO A 255 0.36 5.67 -19.08
N VAL A 256 0.15 5.46 -17.78
CA VAL A 256 1.00 6.02 -16.73
C VAL A 256 1.38 4.97 -15.68
N ALA A 257 2.49 5.17 -15.00
CA ALA A 257 2.85 4.42 -13.80
C ALA A 257 2.46 5.24 -12.57
N CYS A 258 1.55 4.70 -11.76
CA CYS A 258 1.12 5.30 -10.49
C CYS A 258 1.04 4.29 -9.33
N ASP A 259 1.23 3.01 -9.61
CA ASP A 259 1.36 1.97 -8.59
C ASP A 259 2.85 1.71 -8.31
N PHE A 260 3.30 2.03 -7.10
CA PHE A 260 4.72 1.96 -6.74
C PHE A 260 4.98 1.01 -5.58
N VAL A 261 6.24 0.58 -5.45
CA VAL A 261 6.77 -0.14 -4.29
C VAL A 261 7.97 0.65 -3.75
N TRP A 262 7.84 1.16 -2.54
CA TRP A 262 8.87 1.91 -1.82
C TRP A 262 9.51 1.04 -0.74
N LEU A 263 10.84 1.09 -0.66
CA LEU A 263 11.67 0.30 0.25
C LEU A 263 12.36 1.19 1.27
N SER A 264 12.36 0.76 2.52
CA SER A 264 13.26 1.33 3.54
C SER A 264 14.73 1.18 3.14
N ASP A 265 15.61 2.02 3.69
CA ASP A 265 17.07 1.92 3.50
C ASP A 265 17.61 0.49 3.69
N SER A 266 17.09 -0.21 4.71
CA SER A 266 17.51 -1.56 5.09
C SER A 266 17.10 -2.66 4.09
N LEU A 267 16.06 -2.42 3.28
CA LEU A 267 15.59 -3.35 2.25
C LEU A 267 16.07 -2.99 0.84
N ARG A 268 16.71 -1.84 0.66
CA ARG A 268 17.21 -1.40 -0.65
C ARG A 268 18.12 -2.42 -1.33
N ALA A 269 19.03 -3.06 -0.57
CA ALA A 269 19.92 -4.08 -1.10
C ALA A 269 19.28 -5.49 -1.18
N GLN A 270 18.03 -5.63 -0.74
CA GLN A 270 17.32 -6.92 -0.69
C GLN A 270 16.33 -7.10 -1.84
N VAL A 271 16.06 -6.06 -2.64
CA VAL A 271 15.22 -6.22 -3.84
C VAL A 271 15.94 -7.04 -4.90
N ARG A 272 15.20 -7.97 -5.53
CA ARG A 272 15.71 -8.90 -6.54
C ARG A 272 15.04 -8.72 -7.89
N SER A 273 13.73 -8.57 -7.90
CA SER A 273 12.98 -8.23 -9.11
C SER A 273 11.77 -7.38 -8.76
N LEU A 274 11.33 -6.60 -9.75
CA LEU A 274 10.04 -5.93 -9.77
C LEU A 274 9.49 -6.06 -11.19
N ASP A 275 8.30 -6.63 -11.30
CA ASP A 275 7.66 -6.98 -12.56
C ASP A 275 6.25 -6.38 -12.58
N VAL A 276 5.85 -5.81 -13.72
CA VAL A 276 4.50 -5.32 -13.97
C VAL A 276 3.84 -6.25 -14.98
N GLU A 277 2.73 -6.89 -14.61
CA GLU A 277 1.96 -7.72 -15.55
C GLU A 277 1.06 -6.83 -16.40
N GLY A 278 1.50 -6.52 -17.62
CA GLY A 278 0.84 -5.55 -18.48
C GLY A 278 -0.27 -6.08 -19.39
N GLN A 279 -0.64 -7.36 -19.31
CA GLN A 279 -1.63 -7.95 -20.23
C GLN A 279 -3.02 -8.15 -19.62
N THR A 280 -3.14 -8.07 -18.29
CA THR A 280 -4.41 -8.37 -17.63
C THR A 280 -5.44 -7.26 -17.82
N GLN A 281 -6.69 -7.65 -18.01
CA GLN A 281 -7.86 -6.75 -18.08
C GLN A 281 -8.85 -7.03 -16.93
N ALA A 282 -8.38 -7.74 -15.90
CA ALA A 282 -9.16 -8.05 -14.71
C ALA A 282 -9.41 -6.83 -13.81
N SER A 283 -8.69 -5.72 -14.06
CA SER A 283 -8.91 -4.36 -13.55
C SER A 283 -8.37 -3.38 -14.60
N ASP A 284 -8.73 -2.10 -14.49
CA ASP A 284 -8.10 -1.00 -15.22
C ASP A 284 -6.64 -0.71 -14.80
N HIS A 285 -6.20 -1.24 -13.65
CA HIS A 285 -4.81 -1.25 -13.21
C HIS A 285 -4.12 -2.59 -13.44
N GLN A 286 -2.79 -2.56 -13.51
CA GLN A 286 -1.92 -3.72 -13.68
C GLN A 286 -1.26 -4.09 -12.34
N PRO A 287 -1.20 -5.40 -11.98
CA PRO A 287 -0.55 -5.81 -10.75
C PRO A 287 0.97 -5.64 -10.83
N VAL A 288 1.55 -5.18 -9.72
CA VAL A 288 2.99 -5.04 -9.53
C VAL A 288 3.47 -6.12 -8.58
N ARG A 289 4.43 -6.94 -9.00
CA ARG A 289 5.04 -7.99 -8.19
C ARG A 289 6.48 -7.63 -7.85
N VAL A 290 6.86 -7.73 -6.59
CA VAL A 290 8.23 -7.50 -6.10
C VAL A 290 8.74 -8.73 -5.35
N VAL A 291 10.03 -9.03 -5.51
CA VAL A 291 10.73 -10.08 -4.77
C VAL A 291 11.82 -9.44 -3.91
N LEU A 292 11.74 -9.68 -2.59
CA LEU A 292 12.67 -9.19 -1.59
C LEU A 292 13.31 -10.38 -0.83
N GLY A 293 14.61 -10.32 -0.56
CA GLY A 293 15.36 -11.39 0.12
C GLY A 293 16.27 -12.17 -0.81
N ALA A 294 16.74 -13.34 -0.37
CA ALA A 294 17.59 -14.25 -1.16
C ALA A 294 16.75 -15.17 -2.04
#